data_AF-X0ZDN4-F1
#
_entry.id   AF-X0ZDN4-F1
#
_cell.length_a   1.000
_cell.length_b   1.000
_cell.length_c   1.000
_cell.angle_alpha   90.00
_cell.angle_beta   90.00
_cell.angle_gamma   90.00
#
_symmetry.space_group_name_H-M   'P 1'
#
loop_
_entity.id
_entity.type
_entity.pdbx_description
1 polymer ?
#
loop_
_entity_poly.entity_id
_entity_poly.type
_entity_poly.pdbx_seq_one_letter_code
_entity_poly.pdbx_strand_id
1 'polypeptide(L)'
;AILKKGSLVQKLYEKNKIYERHRHRYEVNPDYIKLLEGKGLVFSGRSPDGVLMEFMELPKHPYFVATQAHPEFKSRPMTPSPLFTGLIKTAKMRKK
;
A
#
# COMPACT_ATOMS: atom_id res chain seq x y z
N ALA A 1 0.53 4.93 8.87
CA ALA A 1 0.75 5.53 7.54
C ALA A 1 -0.26 6.63 7.21
N ILE A 2 0.22 7.74 6.63
CA ILE A 2 -0.57 8.76 5.93
C ILE A 2 -0.63 8.36 4.46
N LEU A 3 -1.84 8.27 3.90
CA LEU A 3 -2.09 7.78 2.55
C LEU A 3 -2.24 8.92 1.56
N LYS A 4 -1.63 8.77 0.38
CA LYS A 4 -1.70 9.73 -0.72
C LYS A 4 -3.14 9.77 -1.26
N LYS A 5 -3.74 10.97 -1.29
CA LYS A 5 -5.10 11.16 -1.81
C LYS A 5 -5.21 10.65 -3.26
N GLY A 6 -6.25 9.88 -3.55
CA GLY A 6 -6.51 9.32 -4.88
C GLY A 6 -5.72 8.05 -5.24
N SER A 7 -4.78 7.63 -4.39
CA SER A 7 -4.07 6.34 -4.53
C SER A 7 -5.04 5.16 -4.43
N LEU A 8 -4.63 4.01 -4.97
CA LEU A 8 -5.41 2.79 -4.85
C LEU A 8 -5.56 2.39 -3.38
N VAL A 9 -4.49 2.48 -2.60
CA VAL A 9 -4.51 2.16 -1.16
C VAL A 9 -5.49 3.07 -0.39
N GLN A 10 -5.48 4.39 -0.65
CA GLN A 10 -6.41 5.31 0.00
C GLN A 10 -7.87 4.99 -0.34
N LYS A 11 -8.16 4.60 -1.59
CA LYS A 11 -9.51 4.19 -2.02
C LYS A 11 -9.95 2.88 -1.36
N LEU A 12 -9.05 1.90 -1.21
CA LEU A 12 -9.37 0.63 -0.56
C LEU A 12 -9.66 0.79 0.92
N TYR A 13 -8.86 1.59 1.63
CA TYR A 13 -9.03 1.80 3.07
C TYR A 13 -10.10 2.86 3.42
N GLU A 14 -10.55 3.65 2.43
CA GLU A 14 -11.50 4.76 2.59
C GLU A 14 -11.09 5.76 3.69
N LYS A 15 -9.78 5.89 3.93
CA LYS A 15 -9.20 6.67 5.03
C LYS A 15 -7.91 7.34 4.57
N ASN A 16 -7.61 8.50 5.15
CA ASN A 16 -6.36 9.23 4.87
C ASN A 16 -5.21 8.82 5.82
N LYS A 17 -5.54 8.24 6.98
CA LYS A 17 -4.59 7.77 7.98
C LYS A 17 -4.98 6.39 8.47
N ILE A 18 -4.03 5.47 8.46
CA ILE A 18 -4.22 4.08 8.91
C ILE A 18 -3.08 3.64 9.83
N TYR A 19 -3.35 2.60 10.61
CA TYR A 19 -2.39 1.95 11.49
C TYR A 19 -2.35 0.47 11.16
N GLU A 20 -1.17 -0.05 10.84
CA GLU A 20 -0.91 -1.46 10.57
C GLU A 20 0.16 -2.00 11.51
N ARG A 21 0.40 -3.32 11.49
CA ARG A 21 1.42 -3.95 12.35
C ARG A 21 2.71 -4.16 11.56
N HIS A 22 3.85 -3.93 12.20
CA HIS A 22 5.17 -3.99 11.58
C HIS A 22 6.04 -5.02 12.28
N ARG A 23 6.90 -5.71 11.52
CA ARG A 23 7.89 -6.64 12.07
C ARG A 23 9.10 -6.75 11.13
N HIS A 24 9.75 -5.63 10.85
CA HIS A 24 10.96 -5.54 10.04
C HIS A 24 12.00 -4.61 10.70
N ARG A 25 13.21 -4.57 10.12
CA ARG A 25 14.26 -3.59 10.47
C ARG A 25 14.77 -2.80 9.27
N TYR A 26 14.61 -3.34 8.06
CA TYR A 26 15.07 -2.70 6.84
C TYR A 26 13.98 -1.79 6.28
N GLU A 27 14.40 -0.57 5.96
CA GLU A 27 13.56 0.47 5.39
C GLU A 27 13.96 0.77 3.94
N VAL A 28 13.06 1.45 3.21
CA VAL A 28 13.39 1.94 1.87
C VAL A 28 14.48 3.00 1.97
N ASN A 29 15.57 2.84 1.23
CA ASN A 29 16.66 3.81 1.19
C ASN A 29 16.17 5.15 0.58
N PRO A 30 16.23 6.28 1.32
CA PRO A 30 15.83 7.59 0.82
C PRO A 30 16.50 8.02 -0.48
N ASP A 31 17.75 7.63 -0.70
CA ASP A 31 18.54 8.00 -1.88
C ASP A 31 17.90 7.49 -3.19
N TYR A 32 17.17 6.38 -3.11
CA TYR A 32 16.54 5.75 -4.27
C TYR A 32 15.10 6.18 -4.51
N ILE A 33 14.48 6.94 -3.58
CA ILE A 33 13.06 7.31 -3.67
C ILE A 33 12.77 8.08 -4.96
N LYS A 34 13.54 9.15 -5.22
CA LYS A 34 13.35 9.99 -6.42
C LYS A 34 13.59 9.21 -7.71
N LEU A 35 14.57 8.31 -7.71
CA LEU A 35 14.87 7.46 -8.86
C LEU A 35 13.69 6.53 -9.17
N LEU A 36 13.15 5.86 -8.15
CA LEU A 36 12.02 4.95 -8.29
C LEU A 36 10.75 5.69 -8.71
N GLU A 37 10.45 6.84 -8.09
CA GLU A 37 9.31 7.68 -8.47
C GLU A 37 9.45 8.20 -9.91
N GLY A 38 10.65 8.59 -10.32
CA GLY A 38 10.94 9.00 -11.71
C GLY A 38 10.77 7.89 -12.76
N LYS A 39 10.74 6.63 -12.34
CA LYS A 39 10.45 5.47 -13.21
C LYS A 39 8.99 5.00 -13.12
N GLY A 40 8.14 5.73 -12.40
CA GLY A 40 6.69 5.51 -12.36
C GLY A 40 6.17 4.75 -11.14
N LEU A 41 7.04 4.36 -10.20
CA LEU A 41 6.59 3.89 -8.89
C LEU A 41 5.94 5.06 -8.12
N VAL A 42 4.94 4.79 -7.30
CA VAL A 42 4.36 5.80 -6.42
C VAL A 42 4.41 5.30 -4.98
N PHE A 43 5.07 6.05 -4.09
CA PHE A 43 4.94 5.81 -2.65
C PHE A 43 3.60 6.39 -2.16
N SER A 44 2.59 5.52 -2.07
CA SER A 44 1.20 5.87 -1.75
C SER A 44 0.92 5.92 -0.25
N GLY A 45 1.86 5.54 0.60
CA GLY A 45 1.74 5.66 2.05
C GLY A 45 3.09 5.92 2.70
N ARG A 46 3.12 6.85 3.65
CA ARG A 46 4.32 7.23 4.41
C ARG A 46 4.07 7.22 5.91
N SER A 47 5.10 7.09 6.72
CA SER A 47 4.98 7.29 8.18
C SER A 47 4.48 8.71 8.50
N PRO A 48 3.92 8.97 9.70
CA PRO A 48 3.36 10.28 10.04
C PRO A 48 4.34 11.46 9.96
N ASP A 49 5.62 11.20 10.21
CA ASP A 49 6.75 12.13 10.05
C ASP A 49 7.22 12.23 8.58
N GLY A 50 6.72 11.38 7.68
CA GLY A 50 6.98 11.40 6.24
C GLY A 50 8.30 10.75 5.82
N VAL A 51 9.07 10.21 6.76
CA VAL A 51 10.42 9.68 6.52
C VAL A 51 10.39 8.28 5.93
N LEU A 52 9.55 7.38 6.46
CA LEU A 52 9.50 5.98 6.07
C LEU A 52 8.43 5.75 5.00
N MET A 53 8.75 4.91 4.02
CA MET A 53 7.84 4.53 2.95
C MET A 53 7.09 3.25 3.33
N GLU A 54 5.79 3.37 3.54
CA GLU A 54 4.93 2.32 4.12
C GLU A 54 4.18 1.53 3.06
N PHE A 55 3.78 2.21 1.98
CA PHE A 55 3.06 1.63 0.85
C PHE A 55 3.63 2.16 -0.45
N MET A 56 3.72 1.27 -1.44
CA MET A 56 4.03 1.62 -2.82
C MET A 56 3.04 0.97 -3.79
N GLU A 57 2.80 1.64 -4.91
CA GLU A 57 1.93 1.15 -5.98
C GLU A 57 2.49 1.49 -7.36
N LEU A 58 2.07 0.74 -8.37
CA LEU A 58 2.39 0.99 -9.78
C LEU A 58 1.10 1.32 -10.56
N PRO A 59 0.78 2.60 -10.81
CA PRO A 59 -0.52 3.02 -11.33
C PRO A 59 -0.92 2.44 -12.70
N LYS A 60 0.06 2.02 -13.52
CA LYS A 60 -0.21 1.41 -14.84
C LYS A 60 -0.63 -0.06 -14.74
N HIS A 61 -0.52 -0.68 -13.57
CA HIS A 61 -0.94 -2.05 -13.35
C HIS A 61 -2.34 -2.09 -12.69
N PRO A 62 -3.22 -3.01 -13.08
CA PRO A 62 -4.60 -3.09 -12.56
C PRO A 62 -4.69 -3.21 -11.04
N TYR A 63 -3.75 -3.93 -10.44
CA TYR A 63 -3.57 -4.04 -9.00
C TYR A 63 -2.11 -4.36 -8.70
N PHE A 64 -1.31 -3.35 -8.38
CA PHE A 64 0.07 -3.53 -7.93
C PHE A 64 0.27 -2.66 -6.70
N VAL A 65 0.25 -3.31 -5.55
CA VAL A 65 0.38 -2.67 -4.24
C VAL A 65 1.31 -3.52 -3.42
N ALA A 66 2.25 -2.89 -2.75
CA ALA A 66 3.10 -3.51 -1.73
C ALA A 66 3.08 -2.65 -0.47
N THR A 67 3.26 -3.30 0.67
CA THR A 67 3.33 -2.64 1.98
C THR A 67 4.46 -3.24 2.80
N GLN A 68 5.11 -2.41 3.61
CA GLN A 68 6.08 -2.83 4.62
C GLN A 68 5.41 -3.48 5.84
N ALA A 69 4.12 -3.22 6.04
CA ALA A 69 3.36 -3.75 7.17
C ALA A 69 2.81 -5.17 6.91
N HIS A 70 2.17 -5.72 7.94
CA HIS A 70 1.51 -7.02 7.95
C HIS A 70 -0.02 -6.88 8.05
N PRO A 71 -0.73 -6.54 6.95
CA PRO A 71 -2.18 -6.38 6.94
C PRO A 71 -2.94 -7.67 7.33
N GLU A 72 -2.31 -8.83 7.16
CA GLU A 72 -2.83 -10.15 7.54
C GLU A 72 -3.11 -10.25 9.04
N PHE A 73 -2.31 -9.60 9.89
CA PHE A 73 -2.51 -9.68 11.33
C PHE A 73 -3.79 -8.98 11.81
N LYS A 74 -4.30 -8.02 11.02
CA LYS A 74 -5.54 -7.30 11.30
C LYS A 74 -6.74 -7.84 10.52
N SER A 75 -6.53 -8.72 9.54
CA SER A 75 -7.61 -9.35 8.78
C SER A 75 -8.40 -10.35 9.64
N ARG A 76 -9.72 -10.38 9.50
CA ARG A 76 -10.63 -11.36 10.14
C ARG A 76 -11.69 -11.81 9.15
N PRO A 77 -12.35 -12.97 9.35
CA PRO A 77 -13.38 -13.47 8.41
C PRO A 77 -14.51 -12.47 8.12
N MET A 78 -15.02 -11.80 9.16
CA MET A 78 -16.11 -10.81 9.01
C MET A 78 -15.62 -9.40 8.69
N THR A 79 -14.32 -9.14 8.84
CA THR A 79 -13.68 -7.85 8.56
C THR A 79 -12.34 -8.09 7.85
N PRO A 80 -12.38 -8.54 6.58
CA PRO A 80 -11.16 -8.83 5.84
C PRO A 80 -10.38 -7.54 5.60
N SER A 81 -9.05 -7.62 5.60
CA SER A 81 -8.24 -6.44 5.30
C SER A 81 -8.54 -5.94 3.88
N PRO A 82 -8.72 -4.62 3.68
CA PRO A 82 -9.06 -4.05 2.39
C PRO A 82 -8.08 -4.40 1.26
N LEU A 83 -6.80 -4.60 1.58
CA LEU A 83 -5.80 -5.00 0.60
C LEU A 83 -6.07 -6.40 0.00
N PHE A 84 -6.51 -7.36 0.82
CA PHE A 84 -6.82 -8.69 0.31
C PHE A 84 -8.12 -8.68 -0.49
N THR A 85 -9.15 -8.00 0.00
CA THR A 85 -10.42 -7.86 -0.72
C THR A 85 -10.21 -7.18 -2.08
N GLY A 86 -9.41 -6.11 -2.12
CA GLY A 86 -9.05 -5.41 -3.36
C GLY A 86 -8.32 -6.31 -4.35
N LEU A 87 -7.34 -7.08 -3.88
CA LEU A 87 -6.58 -8.02 -4.71
C LEU A 87 -7.50 -9.09 -5.32
N ILE A 88 -8.29 -9.78 -4.48
CA ILE A 88 -9.16 -10.88 -4.91
C ILE A 88 -10.25 -10.37 -5.87
N LYS A 89 -10.85 -9.21 -5.59
CA LYS A 89 -11.84 -8.60 -6.49
C LYS A 89 -11.24 -8.30 -7.85
N THR A 90 -10.03 -7.73 -7.89
CA THR A 90 -9.35 -7.42 -9.15
C THR A 90 -8.96 -8.69 -9.91
N ALA A 91 -8.46 -9.71 -9.20
CA ALA A 91 -8.16 -11.01 -9.78
C ALA A 91 -9.42 -11.66 -10.40
N LYS A 92 -10.55 -11.64 -9.69
CA LYS A 92 -11.84 -12.15 -10.19
C LYS A 92 -12.28 -11.42 -11.47
N MET A 93 -12.14 -10.09 -11.52
CA MET A 93 -12.50 -9.30 -12.70
C MET A 93 -11.61 -9.57 -13.92
N ARG A 94 -10.37 -10.01 -13.70
CA ARG A 94 -9.41 -10.30 -14.79
C ARG A 94 -9.32 -11.77 -15.15
N LYS A 95 -10.01 -12.65 -14.42
CA LYS A 95 -10.09 -14.07 -14.73
C LYS A 95 -10.79 -14.22 -16.08
N LYS A 96 -10.09 -14.82 -17.05
CA LYS A 96 -10.66 -15.22 -18.33
C LYS A 96 -11.64 -16.37 -18.13
#